data_AF-A0A931BRA8-F1
#
_entry.id   AF-A0A931BRA8-F1
#
_cell.length_a   1.000
_cell.length_b   1.000
_cell.length_c   1.000
_cell.angle_alpha   90.00
_cell.angle_beta   90.00
_cell.angle_gamma   90.00
#
_symmetry.space_group_name_H-M   'P 1'
#
loop_
_entity.id
_entity.type
_entity.pdbx_description
1 polymer ?
#
loop_
_entity_poly.entity_id
_entity_poly.type
_entity_poly.pdbx_seq_one_letter_code
_entity_poly.pdbx_strand_id
1 'polypeptide(L)'
;MSIPMTREAAATLSVGSSAVARPNLLSRIVSAIAREIRIRRDMRLLASFDDVALHDLGLARGGMEDAVRNGRPRTSELVVFDQPLRDTPNPPIVPMSFTEWR
;
A
#
# COMPACT_ATOMS: atom_id res chain seq x y z
N MET A 1 -10.17 8.93 -64.74
CA MET A 1 -9.83 7.70 -63.98
C MET A 1 -8.70 8.05 -63.02
N SER A 2 -8.96 7.85 -61.73
CA SER A 2 -8.19 8.39 -60.60
C SER A 2 -6.90 7.60 -60.32
N ILE A 3 -5.86 8.30 -59.90
CA ILE A 3 -4.56 7.76 -59.46
C ILE A 3 -4.66 7.33 -58.00
N PRO A 4 -4.14 6.16 -57.60
CA PRO A 4 -3.68 5.97 -56.23
C PRO A 4 -2.15 5.97 -56.20
N MET A 5 -1.63 7.08 -55.67
CA MET A 5 -0.24 7.32 -55.32
C MET A 5 0.01 6.65 -53.97
N THR A 6 0.59 5.44 -53.96
CA THR A 6 0.93 4.73 -52.72
C THR A 6 2.20 5.31 -52.13
N ARG A 7 2.03 6.33 -51.29
CA ARG A 7 3.06 6.88 -50.42
C ARG A 7 3.22 5.95 -49.21
N GLU A 8 3.97 4.87 -49.36
CA GLU A 8 4.43 4.08 -48.22
C GLU A 8 5.56 4.82 -47.51
N ALA A 9 5.18 5.81 -46.70
CA ALA A 9 6.05 6.35 -45.67
C ALA A 9 6.12 5.29 -44.57
N ALA A 10 7.16 4.45 -44.61
CA ALA A 10 7.54 3.61 -43.48
C ALA A 10 7.98 4.52 -42.33
N ALA A 11 7.00 4.97 -41.54
CA ALA A 11 7.23 5.60 -40.26
C ALA A 11 7.88 4.54 -39.35
N THR A 12 9.19 4.57 -39.28
CA THR A 12 9.96 3.92 -38.23
C THR A 12 9.45 4.44 -36.89
N LEU A 13 8.55 3.68 -36.28
CA LEU A 13 8.18 3.83 -34.88
C LEU A 13 9.42 3.45 -34.07
N SER A 14 10.31 4.42 -33.89
CA SER A 14 11.27 4.43 -32.80
C SER A 14 10.43 4.53 -31.53
N VAL A 15 10.01 3.38 -31.02
CA VAL A 15 9.57 3.24 -29.64
C VAL A 15 10.80 3.58 -28.82
N GLY A 16 10.91 4.87 -28.47
CA GLY A 16 11.87 5.36 -27.52
C GLY A 16 11.70 4.53 -26.26
N SER A 17 12.64 3.62 -26.04
CA SER A 17 12.77 2.91 -24.78
C SER A 17 12.85 3.99 -23.71
N SER A 18 11.75 4.18 -22.97
CA SER A 18 11.73 5.07 -21.81
C SER A 18 12.69 4.45 -20.81
N ALA A 19 13.96 4.80 -20.91
CA ALA A 19 14.97 4.45 -19.95
C ALA A 19 14.47 4.98 -18.61
N VAL A 20 13.98 4.06 -17.76
CA VAL A 20 13.54 4.38 -16.41
C VAL A 20 14.80 4.87 -15.70
N ALA A 21 14.99 6.19 -15.70
CA ALA A 21 16.11 6.82 -15.05
C ALA A 21 16.05 6.41 -13.59
N ARG A 22 17.09 5.71 -13.12
CA ARG A 22 17.16 5.28 -11.73
C ARG A 22 17.05 6.54 -10.86
N PRO A 23 16.06 6.62 -9.97
CA PRO A 23 15.86 7.83 -9.18
C PRO A 23 17.12 8.09 -8.37
N ASN A 24 17.69 9.28 -8.54
CA ASN A 24 18.82 9.76 -7.76
C ASN A 24 18.46 9.74 -6.26
N LEU A 25 19.44 9.60 -5.37
CA LEU A 25 19.23 9.55 -3.92
C LEU A 25 18.37 10.73 -3.42
N LEU A 26 18.62 11.94 -3.95
CA LEU A 26 17.83 13.13 -3.63
C LEU A 26 16.36 12.98 -4.02
N SER A 27 16.05 12.44 -5.21
CA SER A 27 14.65 12.25 -5.62
C SER A 27 13.94 11.20 -4.78
N ARG A 28 14.66 10.17 -4.31
CA ARG A 28 14.13 9.18 -3.36
C ARG A 28 13.83 9.81 -2.00
N ILE A 29 14.71 10.67 -1.50
CA ILE A 29 14.50 11.39 -0.23
C ILE A 29 13.31 12.34 -0.34
N VAL A 30 13.23 13.16 -1.39
CA VAL A 30 12.09 14.06 -1.61
C VAL A 30 10.79 13.28 -1.74
N SER A 31 10.80 12.15 -2.46
CA SER A 31 9.61 11.28 -2.56
C SER A 31 9.21 10.69 -1.20
N ALA A 32 10.17 10.32 -0.35
CA ALA A 32 9.90 9.80 0.98
C ALA A 32 9.29 10.89 1.89
N ILE A 33 9.82 12.11 1.84
CA ILE A 33 9.30 13.26 2.60
C ILE A 33 7.88 13.60 2.11
N ALA A 34 7.66 13.67 0.80
CA ALA A 34 6.34 13.96 0.24
C ALA A 34 5.30 12.89 0.65
N ARG A 35 5.70 11.62 0.66
CA ARG A 35 4.86 10.51 1.16
C ARG A 35 4.53 10.71 2.64
N GLU A 36 5.51 11.02 3.48
CA GLU A 36 5.31 11.23 4.91
C GLU A 36 4.41 12.44 5.21
N ILE A 37 4.58 13.56 4.49
CA ILE A 37 3.72 14.74 4.62
C ILE A 37 2.27 14.38 4.26
N ARG A 38 2.07 13.61 3.18
CA ARG A 38 0.75 13.13 2.77
C ARG A 38 0.12 12.26 3.85
N ILE A 39 0.86 11.26 4.37
CA ILE A 39 0.38 10.39 5.46
C ILE A 39 -0.06 11.21 6.66
N ARG A 40 0.73 12.20 7.10
CA ARG A 40 0.36 13.05 8.24
C ARG A 40 -0.87 13.90 7.97
N ARG A 41 -1.03 14.41 6.75
CA ARG A 41 -2.21 15.17 6.35
C ARG A 41 -3.45 14.29 6.38
N ASP A 42 -3.38 13.10 5.78
CA ASP A 42 -4.49 12.16 5.71
C ASP A 42 -4.88 11.67 7.11
N MET A 43 -3.89 11.41 7.97
CA MET A 43 -4.11 11.07 9.38
C MET A 43 -4.81 12.20 10.15
N ARG A 44 -4.47 13.47 9.89
CA ARG A 44 -5.17 14.61 10.51
C ARG A 44 -6.60 14.75 10.03
N LEU A 45 -6.86 14.49 8.75
CA LEU A 45 -8.21 14.52 8.17
C LEU A 45 -9.07 13.37 8.70
N LEU A 46 -8.54 12.15 8.72
CA LEU A 46 -9.24 11.00 9.33
C LEU A 46 -9.42 11.19 10.82
N ALA A 47 -8.53 11.93 11.48
CA ALA A 47 -8.67 12.17 12.90
C ALA A 47 -9.89 13.03 13.26
N SER A 48 -10.35 13.90 12.34
CA SER A 48 -11.55 14.71 12.53
C SER A 48 -12.84 14.00 12.13
N PHE A 49 -12.78 12.74 11.69
CA PHE A 49 -13.96 11.97 11.35
C PHE A 49 -14.49 11.26 12.61
N ASP A 50 -15.80 11.27 12.74
CA ASP A 50 -16.49 10.48 13.77
C ASP A 50 -16.38 8.99 13.46
N ASP A 51 -16.57 8.15 14.49
CA ASP A 51 -16.43 6.70 14.35
C ASP A 51 -17.41 6.10 13.34
N VAL A 52 -18.59 6.71 13.15
CA VAL A 52 -19.56 6.30 12.11
C VAL A 52 -19.00 6.54 10.71
N ALA A 53 -18.43 7.72 10.47
CA ALA A 53 -17.82 8.05 9.18
C ALA A 53 -16.58 7.20 8.90
N LEU A 54 -15.80 6.86 9.93
CA LEU A 54 -14.70 5.90 9.79
C LEU A 54 -15.21 4.49 9.46
N HIS A 55 -16.28 4.06 10.13
CA HIS A 55 -16.90 2.76 9.90
C HIS A 55 -17.45 2.64 8.47
N ASP A 56 -18.03 3.69 7.91
CA ASP A 56 -18.50 3.72 6.52
C ASP A 56 -17.35 3.56 5.50
N LEU A 57 -16.15 4.02 5.87
CA LEU A 57 -14.93 3.77 5.10
C LEU A 57 -14.36 2.35 5.32
N GLY A 58 -14.99 1.57 6.21
CA GLY A 58 -14.51 0.27 6.67
C GLY A 58 -13.26 0.39 7.53
N LEU A 59 -13.09 1.51 8.23
CA LEU A 59 -11.95 1.79 9.11
C LEU A 59 -12.42 1.80 10.57
N ALA A 60 -11.61 1.21 11.44
CA ALA A 60 -11.72 1.40 12.88
C ALA A 60 -10.68 2.43 13.34
N ARG A 61 -10.93 3.12 14.46
CA ARG A 61 -10.03 4.12 15.02
C ARG A 61 -8.61 3.58 15.27
N GLY A 62 -8.48 2.32 15.68
CA GLY A 62 -7.18 1.65 15.85
C GLY A 62 -6.50 1.20 14.55
N GLY A 63 -7.24 1.05 13.45
CA GLY A 63 -6.73 0.57 12.16
C GLY A 63 -6.39 1.68 11.16
N MET A 64 -6.66 2.94 11.50
CA MET A 64 -6.49 4.08 10.58
C MET A 64 -5.03 4.28 10.14
N GLU A 65 -4.06 4.16 11.06
CA GLU A 65 -2.65 4.40 10.73
C GLU A 65 -2.11 3.35 9.77
N ASP A 66 -2.44 2.09 10.02
CA ASP A 66 -2.04 0.97 9.17
C ASP A 66 -2.63 1.12 7.76
N ALA A 67 -3.92 1.46 7.67
CA ALA A 67 -4.61 1.68 6.40
C ALA A 67 -4.00 2.84 5.59
N VAL A 68 -3.58 3.94 6.23
CA VAL A 68 -2.95 5.08 5.53
C VAL A 68 -1.51 4.75 5.09
N ARG A 69 -0.73 4.06 5.92
CA ARG A 69 0.69 3.77 5.64
C ARG A 69 0.86 2.67 4.59
N ASN A 70 0.11 1.60 4.75
CA ASN A 70 0.27 0.36 3.97
C ASN A 70 -0.80 0.22 2.88
N GLY A 71 -1.80 1.12 2.87
CA GLY A 71 -2.99 0.95 2.06
C GLY A 71 -3.90 -0.11 2.66
N ARG A 72 -5.13 -0.19 2.16
CA ARG A 72 -6.00 -1.34 2.47
C ARG A 72 -5.50 -2.53 1.64
N PRO A 73 -5.19 -3.69 2.24
CA PRO A 73 -5.10 -4.90 1.44
C PRO A 73 -6.43 -5.04 0.69
N ARG A 74 -6.40 -5.35 -0.61
CA ARG A 74 -7.60 -5.76 -1.34
C ARG A 74 -8.03 -7.11 -0.76
N THR A 75 -8.66 -7.08 0.41
CA THR A 75 -9.33 -8.24 0.96
C THR A 75 -10.59 -8.39 0.14
N SER A 76 -10.49 -9.17 -0.94
CA SER A 76 -11.64 -9.71 -1.68
C SER A 76 -12.41 -10.76 -0.86
N GLU A 77 -12.37 -10.68 0.47
CA GLU A 77 -13.07 -11.60 1.35
C GLU A 77 -13.72 -10.84 2.50
N LEU A 78 -15.04 -10.99 2.53
CA LEU A 78 -15.98 -10.65 3.58
C LEU A 78 -15.40 -10.96 4.97
N VAL A 79 -14.98 -9.94 5.72
CA VAL A 79 -14.70 -10.10 7.15
C VAL A 79 -16.05 -10.07 7.86
N VAL A 80 -16.58 -11.26 8.11
CA VAL A 80 -17.72 -11.50 9.00
C VAL A 80 -17.28 -11.22 10.43
N PHE A 81 -17.83 -10.17 11.02
CA PHE A 81 -17.53 -9.66 12.38
C PHE A 81 -18.19 -10.48 13.51
N ASP A 82 -18.39 -11.79 13.33
CA ASP A 82 -19.10 -12.61 14.30
C ASP A 82 -18.32 -13.89 14.62
N GLN A 83 -17.27 -13.75 15.45
CA GLN A 83 -16.57 -14.92 16.00
C GLN A 83 -16.50 -14.80 17.53
N PRO A 84 -17.26 -15.63 18.27
CA PRO A 84 -17.24 -15.61 19.72
C PRO A 84 -15.92 -16.18 20.25
N LEU A 85 -15.43 -15.54 21.31
CA LEU A 85 -14.26 -15.88 22.12
C LEU A 85 -14.11 -17.40 22.28
N ARG A 86 -13.18 -18.00 21.54
CA ARG A 86 -12.76 -19.39 21.76
C ARG A 86 -11.64 -19.39 22.79
N ASP A 87 -11.94 -19.94 23.96
CA ASP A 87 -10.97 -20.36 24.96
C ASP A 87 -9.94 -21.32 24.33
N THR A 88 -8.77 -20.81 23.95
CA THR A 88 -7.59 -21.64 23.70
C THR A 88 -6.82 -21.78 25.01
N PRO A 89 -6.56 -23.00 25.51
CA PRO A 89 -5.70 -23.18 26.67
C PRO A 89 -4.27 -22.78 26.30
N ASN A 90 -3.76 -21.79 27.01
CA ASN A 90 -2.40 -21.28 26.92
C ASN A 90 -1.38 -22.42 27.09
N PRO A 91 -0.52 -22.75 26.12
CA PRO A 91 0.57 -23.68 26.35
C PRO A 91 1.64 -23.00 27.23
N PRO A 92 2.19 -23.66 28.27
CA PRO A 92 3.25 -23.06 29.07
C PRO A 92 4.49 -22.84 28.19
N ILE A 93 4.87 -21.58 28.05
CA ILE A 93 6.14 -21.15 27.48
C ILE A 93 7.25 -21.70 28.39
N VAL A 94 7.86 -22.82 27.99
CA VAL A 94 9.12 -23.26 28.58
C VAL A 94 10.23 -22.54 27.81
N PRO A 95 10.98 -21.61 28.43
CA PRO A 95 12.15 -21.04 27.78
C PRO A 95 13.23 -22.13 27.67
N MET A 96 13.62 -22.48 26.44
CA MET A 96 14.83 -23.27 26.20
C MET A 96 16.02 -22.52 26.81
N SER A 97 16.67 -23.10 27.80
CA SER A 97 17.85 -22.54 28.46
C SER A 97 19.03 -22.46 27.49
N PHE A 98 19.57 -21.26 27.31
CA PHE A 98 20.71 -20.92 26.46
C PHE A 98 22.07 -21.04 27.19
N THR A 99 22.31 -22.10 27.96
CA THR A 99 23.54 -22.22 28.78
C THR A 99 24.12 -23.64 28.83
N GLU A 100 24.40 -24.21 27.66
CA GLU A 100 25.47 -25.22 27.51
C GLU A 100 26.48 -24.72 26.48
N TRP A 101 27.30 -23.76 26.91
CA TRP A 101 28.63 -23.51 26.36
C TRP A 101 29.57 -23.32 27.55
N ARG A 102 30.05 -24.44 28.10
CA ARG A 102 31.31 -24.55 28.85
C ARG A 102 31.76 -25.98 28.93
#